data_AF-A0A7L3HLD2-F1
#
_entry.id   AF-A0A7L3HLD2-F1
#
_cell.length_a   1.000
_cell.length_b   1.000
_cell.length_c   1.000
_cell.angle_alpha   90.00
_cell.angle_beta   90.00
_cell.angle_gamma   90.00
#
_symmetry.space_group_name_H-M   'P 1'
#
loop_
_entity.id
_entity.type
_entity.pdbx_description
1 polymer ?
#
loop_
_entity_poly.entity_id
_entity_poly.type
_entity_poly.pdbx_seq_one_letter_code
_entity_poly.pdbx_strand_id
1 'polypeptide(L)' 'HLIYGTICEFCTERTCPVMSGGPRYEYRWQDDLKYKKPTALPAPQYMNLLMDWIEVQINNEDIFPTSVGKCKEDVL' A
#
# COMPACT_ATOMS: atom_id res chain seq x y z
N HIS A 1 5.73 3.31 12.29
CA HIS A 1 5.88 4.51 11.43
C HIS A 1 7.33 4.96 11.44
N LEU A 2 8.13 4.76 10.38
CA LEU A 2 9.50 5.30 10.41
C LEU A 2 10.05 5.89 9.10
N ILE A 3 9.24 6.08 8.05
CA ILE A 3 9.70 6.81 6.86
C ILE A 3 8.60 7.72 6.31
N TYR A 4 7.36 7.22 6.26
CA TYR A 4 6.23 8.02 5.77
C TYR A 4 5.82 9.16 6.72
N GLY A 5 6.05 9.01 8.03
CA GLY A 5 5.70 10.04 9.03
C GLY A 5 6.44 11.37 8.86
N THR A 6 7.69 11.35 8.37
CA THR A 6 8.47 12.57 8.09
C THR A 6 8.21 13.16 6.71
N ILE A 7 7.68 12.37 5.76
CA ILE A 7 7.42 12.80 4.38
C ILE A 7 5.97 13.28 4.21
N CYS A 8 5.03 12.75 5.01
CA CYS A 8 3.61 13.11 4.96
C CYS A 8 3.36 14.61 5.20
N GLU A 9 4.25 15.31 5.92
CA GLU A 9 4.14 16.76 6.15
C GLU A 9 4.42 17.58 4.88
N PHE A 10 5.24 17.05 3.96
CA PHE A 10 5.57 17.71 2.69
C PHE A 10 4.71 17.21 1.52
N CYS A 11 4.20 15.99 1.62
CA CYS A 11 3.38 15.32 0.62
C CYS A 11 1.88 15.50 0.92
N THR A 12 1.33 16.66 0.56
CA THR A 12 -0.10 16.98 0.66
C THR A 12 -0.82 16.70 -0.65
N GLU A 13 -2.16 16.65 -0.66
CA GLU A 13 -2.94 16.51 -1.90
C GLU A 13 -2.66 17.62 -2.93
N ARG A 14 -2.23 18.79 -2.47
CA ARG A 14 -1.91 19.93 -3.34
C ARG A 14 -0.53 19.81 -3.98
N THR A 15 0.45 19.29 -3.24
CA THR A 15 1.82 19.11 -3.72
C THR A 15 1.98 17.82 -4.52
N CYS A 16 1.22 16.78 -4.15
CA CYS A 16 1.26 15.46 -4.76
C CYS A 16 -0.17 14.95 -5.08
N PRO A 17 -0.83 15.50 -6.11
CA PRO A 17 -2.21 15.17 -6.47
C PRO A 17 -2.38 13.76 -7.04
N VAL A 18 -1.29 13.14 -7.48
CA VAL A 18 -1.25 11.75 -7.96
C VAL A 18 -0.04 11.02 -7.38
N MET A 19 -0.20 9.75 -7.06
CA MET A 19 0.91 8.89 -6.66
C MET A 19 1.81 8.59 -7.87
N SER A 20 3.05 9.07 -7.85
CA SER A 20 3.99 8.92 -8.98
C SER A 20 5.39 8.54 -8.52
N GLY A 21 6.06 7.71 -9.35
CA GLY A 21 7.43 7.24 -9.17
C GLY A 21 8.37 8.01 -10.10
N GLY A 22 8.47 9.32 -9.89
CA GLY A 22 9.12 10.23 -10.83
C GLY A 22 8.25 10.55 -12.06
N PRO A 23 8.81 11.19 -13.11
CA PRO A 23 8.02 11.77 -14.20
C PRO A 23 7.41 10.76 -15.18
N ARG A 24 7.78 9.48 -15.08
CA ARG A 24 7.41 8.45 -16.06
C ARG A 24 6.40 7.43 -15.57
N TYR A 25 6.19 7.31 -14.26
CA TYR A 25 5.36 6.25 -13.69
C TYR A 25 4.31 6.83 -12.77
N GLU A 26 3.05 6.47 -13.03
CA GLU A 26 1.91 6.79 -12.18
C GLU A 26 1.38 5.48 -11.58
N TYR A 27 1.19 5.48 -10.27
CA TYR A 27 0.63 4.35 -9.54
C TYR A 27 -0.87 4.59 -9.31
N ARG A 28 -1.67 3.60 -9.69
CA ARG A 28 -3.13 3.61 -9.52
C ARG A 28 -3.51 2.59 -8.47
N TRP A 29 -4.45 2.95 -7.61
CA TRP A 29 -4.95 2.05 -6.57
C TRP A 29 -6.16 1.28 -7.10
N GLN A 30 -6.25 0.01 -6.72
CA GLN A 30 -7.42 -0.81 -6.96
C GLN A 30 -7.64 -1.70 -5.74
N ASP A 31 -8.88 -1.81 -5.29
CA ASP A 31 -9.32 -2.77 -4.30
C ASP A 31 -10.67 -3.38 -4.70
N ASP A 32 -11.08 -4.44 -4.01
CA ASP A 32 -12.32 -5.16 -4.32
C ASP A 32 -13.58 -4.51 -3.72
N LEU A 33 -13.41 -3.49 -2.87
CA LEU A 33 -14.47 -2.88 -2.07
C LEU A 33 -14.92 -1.53 -2.65
N LYS A 34 -14.05 -0.52 -2.55
CA LYS A 34 -14.32 0.89 -2.84
C LYS A 34 -13.79 1.32 -4.22
N TYR A 35 -12.63 0.83 -4.62
CA TYR A 35 -11.93 1.19 -5.85
C TYR A 35 -11.84 0.00 -6.81
N LYS A 36 -13.00 -0.43 -7.34
CA LYS A 36 -13.13 -1.57 -8.27
C LYS A 36 -12.41 -1.39 -9.62
N LYS A 37 -11.91 -0.20 -9.92
CA LYS A 37 -11.15 0.12 -11.12
C LYS A 37 -9.85 0.82 -10.73
N PRO A 38 -8.75 0.65 -11.48
CA PRO A 38 -7.50 1.36 -11.25
C PRO A 38 -7.74 2.88 -11.22
N THR A 39 -7.69 3.46 -10.02
CA THR A 39 -8.04 4.85 -9.76
C THR A 39 -6.78 5.63 -9.39
N ALA A 40 -6.60 6.79 -10.02
CA ALA A 40 -5.55 7.72 -9.61
C ALA A 40 -5.97 8.35 -8.27
N LEU A 41 -5.13 8.19 -7.26
CA LEU A 41 -5.34 8.79 -5.95
C LEU A 41 -4.17 9.72 -5.63
N PRO A 42 -4.41 10.76 -4.81
CA PRO A 42 -3.33 11.55 -4.23
C PRO A 42 -2.33 10.65 -3.53
N ALA A 43 -1.05 11.00 -3.64
CA ALA A 43 0.03 10.26 -3.01
C ALA A 43 -0.21 9.97 -1.51
N PRO A 44 -0.68 10.93 -0.69
CA PRO A 44 -0.88 10.63 0.72
C PRO A 44 -2.03 9.65 0.98
N GLN A 45 -3.10 9.74 0.19
CA GLN A 45 -4.23 8.83 0.29
C GLN A 45 -3.86 7.41 -0.15
N TYR A 46 -3.11 7.30 -1.25
CA TYR A 46 -2.59 6.03 -1.74
C TYR A 46 -1.74 5.34 -0.66
N MET A 47 -0.83 6.09 -0.03
CA MET A 47 0.04 5.55 1.01
C MET A 47 -0.73 5.08 2.24
N ASN A 48 -1.75 5.81 2.68
CA ASN A 48 -2.59 5.37 3.81
C ASN A 48 -3.30 4.05 3.50
N LEU A 49 -3.96 3.95 2.34
CA LEU A 49 -4.62 2.72 1.91
C LEU A 49 -3.65 1.55 1.76
N LEU A 50 -2.45 1.81 1.26
CA LEU A 50 -1.39 0.81 1.14
C LEU A 50 -0.96 0.28 2.51
N MET A 51 -0.77 1.16 3.49
CA MET A 51 -0.36 0.75 4.84
C MET A 51 -1.44 -0.07 5.53
N ASP A 52 -2.71 0.36 5.42
CA ASP A 52 -3.85 -0.38 5.95
C ASP A 52 -3.96 -1.77 5.28
N TRP A 53 -3.76 -1.85 3.97
CA TRP A 53 -3.75 -3.12 3.25
C TRP A 53 -2.62 -4.04 3.71
N ILE A 54 -1.39 -3.50 3.84
CA ILE A 54 -0.23 -4.26 4.33
C ILE A 54 -0.51 -4.81 5.73
N GLU A 55 -1.10 -4.02 6.63
CA GLU A 55 -1.44 -4.47 7.98
C GLU A 55 -2.43 -5.64 7.95
N VAL A 56 -3.47 -5.58 7.10
CA VAL A 56 -4.41 -6.70 6.93
C VAL A 56 -3.71 -7.94 6.40
N GLN A 57 -2.78 -7.81 5.45
CA GLN A 57 -2.02 -8.96 4.93
C GLN A 57 -1.09 -9.56 5.99
N ILE A 58 -0.36 -8.72 6.73
CA ILE A 58 0.57 -9.17 7.79
C ILE A 58 -0.18 -9.90 8.90
N ASN A 59 -1.37 -9.42 9.27
CA ASN A 59 -2.20 -10.06 10.29
C ASN A 59 -2.94 -11.30 9.79
N ASN A 60 -2.88 -11.61 8.49
CA ASN A 60 -3.51 -12.81 7.94
C ASN A 60 -2.60 -14.03 8.13
N GLU A 61 -2.96 -14.89 9.08
CA GLU A 61 -2.19 -16.11 9.40
C GLU A 61 -2.14 -17.14 8.26
N ASP A 62 -3.02 -17.05 7.27
CA ASP A 62 -2.94 -17.89 6.07
C ASP A 62 -1.80 -17.47 5.13
N ILE A 63 -1.43 -16.18 5.16
CA ILE A 63 -0.35 -15.60 4.34
C ILE A 63 0.95 -15.57 5.15
N PHE A 64 0.89 -15.09 6.39
CA PHE A 64 2.01 -15.02 7.32
C PHE A 64 1.72 -15.88 8.56
N PRO A 65 1.97 -17.20 8.49
CA PRO A 65 1.73 -18.08 9.62
C PRO A 65 2.62 -17.70 10.81
N THR A 66 1.98 -17.33 11.91
CA THR A 66 2.63 -16.95 13.19
C THR A 66 3.07 -18.18 14.01
N SER A 67 2.64 -19.38 13.60
CA SER A 67 3.02 -20.65 14.22
C SER A 67 4.35 -21.18 13.68
N VAL A 68 5.27 -21.50 14.59
CA VAL A 68 6.60 -22.04 14.26
C VAL A 68 6.45 -23.39 13.54
N GLY A 69 6.88 -23.46 12.28
CA GLY A 69 6.96 -24.71 11.50
C GLY A 69 6.04 -24.83 10.27
N LYS A 70 5.32 -23.79 9.87
CA LYS A 70 4.46 -23.81 8.66
C LYS A 70 4.81 -22.75 7.61
N CYS A 71 6.09 -22.43 7.40
CA CYS A 71 6.45 -21.83 6.11
C CYS A 71 6.16 -22.87 5.02
N LYS A 72 5.06 -22.70 4.29
CA LYS A 72 4.83 -23.46 3.07
C LYS A 72 5.94 -23.04 2.11
N GLU A 73 6.80 -23.99 1.75
CA GLU A 73 7.66 -23.84 0.59
C GLU A 73 6.77 -23.58 -0.62
N ASP A 74 6.91 -22.38 -1.20
CA ASP A 74 6.27 -22.01 -2.45
C ASP A 74 6.66 -23.03 -3.52
N VAL A 75 5.77 -23.98 -3.80
CA VAL A 75 5.97 -24.96 -4.88
C VAL A 75 5.87 -24.19 -6.20
N LEU A 76 7.01 -24.18 -6.92
CA LEU A 76 7.19 -23.75 -8.31
C LEU A 76 6.09 -24.23 -9.26
#